data_AF-A0A8N4QK70-F1
#
_entry.id   AF-A0A8N4QK70-F1
#
_cell.length_a   1.000
_cell.length_b   1.000
_cell.length_c   1.000
_cell.angle_alpha   90.00
_cell.angle_beta   90.00
_cell.angle_gamma   90.00
#
_symmetry.space_group_name_H-M   'P 1'
#
loop_
_entity.id
_entity.type
_entity.pdbx_description
1 polymer ?
#
loop_
_entity_poly.entity_id
_entity_poly.type
_entity_poly.pdbx_seq_one_letter_code
_entity_poly.pdbx_strand_id
1 'polypeptide(L)'
;MALQTLRWHTRQYTGAQQHLLSGDYTAFDRHHLATDCNKSAAVGEAILGTTRNETTCFNAWAVTECFMLSICITFLFTRIPFVLKASVGIATLVFYTIVVTLSYSYVYGQSLSTNDTLYPEYSHIFVMCISVGIFHLMDRQTEFIAKVDYNWKRQLLKKQDDAKFTNETISILINNILPSHVADIYMSRQMTNELYYEEYDNVAVMFATIRNYDTEQVGIRVLNEIICDFDEVLSTYTGKRKVEKIKVAGWTYMAACGLDPKRSEHRKTQTAYRSSSLLPNGRRSHYSSRQLDIDEEAQIGDDDQPTTSRHADVQSIRLQEYEGHNKKAYKSEDYNDVVFVMLQFALELMRTMKCFNIENLQCEADDEDCGALRIGISNGPVMAGVVGSYKPHYDIWGNAVNMASRMDSTGIAGSIQVTQNTAKILESYNVKCTYRGLTFVKGRGHIPTYFVNVDESLHSVKIREEDDVDGETTSNLDNESFSC
;
A
#
# COMPACT_ATOMS: atom_id res chain seq x y z
N MET A 1 -24.64 -6.13 8.47
CA MET A 1 -25.81 -5.31 8.12
C MET A 1 -26.89 -6.10 7.37
N ALA A 2 -26.62 -6.80 6.25
CA ALA A 2 -27.65 -7.51 5.48
C ALA A 2 -28.47 -8.57 6.27
N LEU A 3 -27.85 -9.28 7.22
CA LEU A 3 -28.54 -10.24 8.11
C LEU A 3 -29.40 -9.58 9.19
N GLN A 4 -29.14 -8.32 9.54
CA GLN A 4 -29.97 -7.55 10.47
C GLN A 4 -31.19 -6.96 9.76
N THR A 5 -31.05 -6.53 8.50
CA THR A 5 -32.18 -6.09 7.67
C THR A 5 -33.12 -7.25 7.35
N LEU A 6 -32.59 -8.45 7.07
CA LEU A 6 -33.42 -9.63 6.86
C LEU A 6 -34.19 -10.02 8.14
N ARG A 7 -33.53 -10.01 9.31
CA ARG A 7 -34.17 -10.27 10.63
C ARG A 7 -35.21 -9.22 11.01
N TRP A 8 -35.02 -7.96 10.61
CA TRP A 8 -35.98 -6.89 10.86
C TRP A 8 -37.24 -7.06 10.01
N HIS A 9 -37.09 -7.40 8.72
CA HIS A 9 -38.23 -7.72 7.84
C HIS A 9 -38.95 -9.03 8.21
N THR A 10 -38.24 -10.07 8.70
CA THR A 10 -38.92 -11.30 9.19
C THR A 10 -39.65 -11.06 10.51
N ARG A 11 -39.18 -10.16 11.38
CA ARG A 11 -39.89 -9.76 12.62
C ARG A 11 -41.13 -8.91 12.37
N GLN A 12 -41.12 -8.03 11.37
CA GLN A 12 -42.33 -7.30 10.98
C GLN A 12 -43.41 -8.22 10.38
N TYR A 13 -43.01 -9.22 9.58
CA TYR A 13 -43.95 -10.19 9.02
C TYR A 13 -44.51 -11.17 10.07
N THR A 14 -43.70 -11.61 11.04
CA THR A 14 -44.17 -12.49 12.13
C THR A 14 -44.97 -11.75 13.21
N GLY A 15 -44.67 -10.48 13.49
CA GLY A 15 -45.45 -9.63 14.39
C GLY A 15 -46.83 -9.25 13.84
N ALA A 16 -46.95 -9.05 12.52
CA ALA A 16 -48.24 -8.84 11.86
C ALA A 16 -49.11 -10.12 11.85
N GLN A 17 -48.48 -11.31 11.78
CA GLN A 17 -49.19 -12.59 11.87
C GLN A 17 -49.73 -12.90 13.29
N GLN A 18 -49.10 -12.40 14.35
CA GLN A 18 -49.55 -12.64 15.73
C GLN A 18 -50.68 -11.69 16.17
N HIS A 19 -50.78 -10.49 15.59
CA HIS A 19 -51.91 -9.57 15.84
C HIS A 19 -53.15 -9.86 14.97
N LEU A 20 -53.00 -10.62 13.88
CA LEU A 20 -54.12 -11.12 13.07
C LEU A 20 -54.72 -12.45 13.59
N LEU A 21 -54.05 -13.12 14.54
CA LEU A 21 -54.53 -14.37 15.18
C LEU A 21 -55.19 -14.16 16.55
N SER A 22 -55.28 -12.93 17.05
CA SER A 22 -55.94 -12.59 18.32
C SER A 22 -57.13 -11.61 18.18
N GLY A 23 -57.53 -11.29 16.95
CA GLY A 23 -58.74 -10.53 16.67
C GLY A 23 -59.92 -11.47 16.40
N ASP A 24 -60.87 -11.49 17.33
CA ASP A 24 -62.18 -12.13 17.20
C ASP A 24 -62.90 -11.72 15.90
N TYR A 25 -62.71 -12.49 14.83
CA TYR A 25 -63.54 -12.45 13.61
C TYR A 25 -63.99 -13.87 13.20
N THR A 26 -64.14 -14.76 14.17
CA THR A 26 -64.63 -16.14 13.97
C THR A 26 -65.93 -16.38 14.72
N ALA A 27 -67.01 -15.65 14.39
CA ALA A 27 -68.37 -16.03 14.81
C ALA A 27 -69.51 -15.25 14.15
N PHE A 28 -69.27 -14.14 13.47
CA PHE A 28 -70.34 -13.39 12.82
C PHE A 28 -70.41 -13.74 11.32
N ASP A 29 -71.55 -14.26 10.89
CA ASP A 29 -72.01 -14.41 9.50
C ASP A 29 -71.55 -15.59 8.62
N ARG A 30 -71.02 -16.68 9.17
CA ARG A 30 -71.02 -17.95 8.40
C ARG A 30 -72.42 -18.57 8.28
N HIS A 31 -73.35 -18.24 9.20
CA HIS A 31 -74.74 -18.70 9.17
C HIS A 31 -75.69 -17.80 8.35
N HIS A 32 -75.38 -16.50 8.21
CA HIS A 32 -76.19 -15.55 7.43
C HIS A 32 -75.90 -15.60 5.92
N LEU A 33 -74.64 -15.79 5.51
CA LEU A 33 -74.28 -15.87 4.08
C LEU A 33 -74.80 -17.15 3.38
N ALA A 34 -74.92 -18.27 4.10
CA ALA A 34 -75.49 -19.51 3.56
C ALA A 34 -77.03 -19.48 3.50
N THR A 35 -77.69 -18.65 4.34
CA THR A 35 -79.15 -18.53 4.33
C THR A 35 -79.69 -17.66 3.20
N ASP A 36 -78.90 -16.74 2.65
CA ASP A 36 -79.36 -15.85 1.58
C ASP A 36 -79.24 -16.46 0.18
N CYS A 37 -78.32 -17.40 -0.05
CA CYS A 37 -78.26 -18.11 -1.33
C CYS A 37 -79.47 -19.04 -1.56
N ASN A 38 -79.96 -19.69 -0.49
CA ASN A 38 -81.18 -20.50 -0.54
C ASN A 38 -82.45 -19.64 -0.66
N LYS A 39 -82.47 -18.42 -0.12
CA LYS A 39 -83.61 -17.50 -0.28
C LYS A 39 -83.66 -16.92 -1.69
N SER A 40 -82.52 -16.62 -2.31
CA SER A 40 -82.49 -16.10 -3.69
C SER A 40 -82.92 -17.15 -4.73
N ALA A 41 -82.59 -18.43 -4.51
CA ALA A 41 -83.10 -19.53 -5.32
C ALA A 41 -84.63 -19.72 -5.15
N ALA A 42 -85.14 -19.59 -3.92
CA ALA A 42 -86.58 -19.74 -3.62
C ALA A 42 -87.44 -18.57 -4.15
N VAL A 43 -86.90 -17.35 -4.24
CA VAL A 43 -87.62 -16.18 -4.80
C VAL A 43 -87.62 -16.22 -6.34
N GLY A 44 -86.58 -16.78 -6.97
CA GLY A 44 -86.54 -16.99 -8.42
C GLY A 44 -87.55 -18.04 -8.92
N GLU A 45 -87.78 -19.11 -8.15
CA GLU A 45 -88.78 -20.15 -8.49
C GLU A 45 -90.24 -19.65 -8.46
N ALA A 46 -90.53 -18.55 -7.77
CA ALA A 46 -91.90 -18.04 -7.64
C ALA A 46 -92.36 -17.12 -8.79
N ILE A 47 -91.44 -16.62 -9.64
CA ILE A 47 -91.76 -15.54 -10.61
C ILE A 47 -91.56 -15.95 -12.08
N LEU A 48 -90.75 -16.97 -12.41
CA LEU A 48 -90.69 -17.53 -13.77
C LEU A 48 -90.63 -19.06 -13.74
N GLY A 49 -91.76 -19.70 -14.06
CA GLY A 49 -91.82 -21.13 -14.32
C GLY A 49 -91.03 -21.51 -15.56
N THR A 50 -89.72 -21.73 -15.40
CA THR A 50 -88.85 -22.32 -16.43
C THR A 50 -87.67 -23.05 -15.80
N THR A 51 -87.67 -24.37 -16.02
CA THR A 51 -86.61 -25.39 -15.95
C THR A 51 -85.17 -25.00 -15.54
N ARG A 52 -84.73 -25.60 -14.42
CA ARG A 52 -83.41 -26.20 -14.13
C ARG A 52 -82.19 -25.57 -14.82
N ASN A 53 -81.57 -24.60 -14.15
CA ASN A 53 -80.12 -24.40 -14.19
C ASN A 53 -79.62 -24.40 -12.75
N GLU A 54 -78.68 -25.27 -12.43
CA GLU A 54 -78.04 -25.36 -11.13
C GLU A 54 -77.47 -23.98 -10.76
N THR A 55 -78.05 -23.30 -9.77
CA THR A 55 -77.50 -22.04 -9.25
C THR A 55 -76.21 -22.36 -8.50
N THR A 56 -75.08 -22.26 -9.18
CA THR A 56 -73.75 -22.43 -8.59
C THR A 56 -73.47 -21.26 -7.67
N CYS A 57 -73.65 -21.48 -6.36
CA CYS A 57 -73.37 -20.48 -5.34
C CYS A 57 -71.89 -20.55 -4.93
N PHE A 58 -71.14 -19.47 -5.12
CA PHE A 58 -69.75 -19.37 -4.66
C PHE A 58 -69.44 -17.98 -4.12
N ASN A 59 -68.43 -17.89 -3.26
CA ASN A 59 -67.98 -16.62 -2.71
C ASN A 59 -67.22 -15.82 -3.78
N ALA A 60 -67.83 -14.73 -4.27
CA ALA A 60 -67.28 -13.86 -5.31
C ALA A 60 -65.89 -13.30 -4.95
N TRP A 61 -65.68 -12.88 -3.69
CA TRP A 61 -64.41 -12.37 -3.17
C TRP A 61 -63.32 -13.46 -3.11
N ALA A 62 -63.68 -14.71 -2.83
CA ALA A 62 -62.69 -15.80 -2.87
C ALA A 62 -62.13 -16.02 -4.28
N VAL A 63 -62.98 -15.87 -5.30
CA VAL A 63 -62.56 -15.99 -6.70
C VAL A 63 -61.67 -14.83 -7.12
N THR A 64 -61.99 -13.59 -6.68
CA THR A 64 -61.14 -12.43 -6.97
C THR A 64 -59.75 -12.60 -6.37
N GLU A 65 -59.66 -13.04 -5.12
CA GLU A 65 -58.40 -13.35 -4.46
C GLU A 65 -57.59 -14.44 -5.20
N CYS A 66 -58.25 -15.49 -5.73
CA CYS A 66 -57.56 -16.51 -6.52
C CYS A 66 -56.94 -15.93 -7.81
N PHE A 67 -57.65 -15.06 -8.53
CA PHE A 67 -57.11 -14.40 -9.73
C PHE A 67 -55.98 -13.42 -9.38
N MET A 68 -56.07 -12.73 -8.25
CA MET A 68 -55.02 -11.86 -7.73
C MET A 68 -53.72 -12.64 -7.44
N LEU A 69 -53.84 -13.81 -6.80
CA LEU A 69 -52.70 -14.69 -6.55
C LEU A 69 -52.10 -15.24 -7.86
N SER A 70 -52.94 -15.58 -8.84
CA SER A 70 -52.49 -16.02 -10.17
C SER A 70 -51.66 -14.95 -10.89
N ILE A 71 -52.11 -13.69 -10.80
CA ILE A 71 -51.37 -12.54 -11.33
C ILE A 71 -50.06 -12.38 -10.56
N CYS A 72 -50.08 -12.40 -9.22
CA CYS A 72 -48.88 -12.30 -8.40
C CYS A 72 -47.81 -13.32 -8.82
N ILE A 73 -48.18 -14.60 -8.98
CA ILE A 73 -47.27 -15.66 -9.42
C ILE A 73 -46.64 -15.36 -10.78
N THR A 74 -47.41 -14.81 -11.71
CA THR A 74 -46.92 -14.41 -13.05
C THR A 74 -45.84 -13.33 -12.95
N PHE A 75 -45.97 -12.38 -12.01
CA PHE A 75 -45.01 -11.29 -11.82
C PHE A 75 -43.77 -11.69 -11.01
N LEU A 76 -43.80 -12.78 -10.23
CA LEU A 76 -42.64 -13.28 -9.47
C LEU A 76 -41.45 -13.71 -10.34
N PHE A 77 -41.66 -14.09 -11.61
CA PHE A 77 -40.60 -14.57 -12.48
C PHE A 77 -39.71 -13.44 -13.01
N THR A 78 -38.67 -13.08 -12.27
CA THR A 78 -37.74 -11.96 -12.56
C THR A 78 -36.95 -12.06 -13.88
N ARG A 79 -36.95 -13.22 -14.55
CA ARG A 79 -36.17 -13.49 -15.78
C ARG A 79 -36.93 -13.25 -17.09
N ILE A 80 -38.23 -12.96 -17.03
CA ILE A 80 -39.11 -12.78 -18.20
C ILE A 80 -39.14 -11.30 -18.60
N PRO A 81 -39.10 -10.94 -19.90
CA PRO A 81 -39.23 -9.55 -20.33
C PRO A 81 -40.56 -8.92 -19.87
N PHE A 82 -40.50 -7.67 -19.40
CA PHE A 82 -41.64 -6.96 -18.82
C PHE A 82 -42.85 -6.87 -19.77
N VAL A 83 -42.61 -6.76 -21.09
CA VAL A 83 -43.66 -6.69 -22.12
C VAL A 83 -44.54 -7.95 -22.10
N LEU A 84 -43.92 -9.12 -21.95
CA LEU A 84 -44.66 -10.38 -21.92
C LEU A 84 -45.51 -10.48 -20.66
N LYS A 85 -44.95 -10.13 -19.50
CA LYS A 85 -45.69 -10.12 -18.22
C LYS A 85 -46.87 -9.15 -18.23
N ALA A 86 -46.66 -7.94 -18.77
CA ALA A 86 -47.71 -6.95 -18.91
C ALA A 86 -48.82 -7.46 -19.84
N SER A 87 -48.47 -8.11 -20.96
CA SER A 87 -49.48 -8.66 -21.87
C SER A 87 -50.32 -9.77 -21.23
N VAL A 88 -49.70 -10.65 -20.42
CA VAL A 88 -50.41 -11.71 -19.69
C VAL A 88 -51.27 -11.11 -18.58
N GLY A 89 -50.78 -10.12 -17.83
CA GLY A 89 -51.56 -9.41 -16.81
C GLY A 89 -52.80 -8.71 -17.38
N ILE A 90 -52.65 -8.05 -18.53
CA ILE A 90 -53.76 -7.39 -19.23
C ILE A 90 -54.76 -8.45 -19.77
N ALA A 91 -54.27 -9.54 -20.36
CA ALA A 91 -55.14 -10.61 -20.86
C ALA A 91 -55.97 -11.25 -19.74
N THR A 92 -55.37 -11.51 -18.57
CA THR A 92 -56.06 -12.03 -17.39
C THR A 92 -57.09 -11.02 -16.85
N LEU A 93 -56.79 -9.73 -16.85
CA LEU A 93 -57.73 -8.67 -16.45
C LEU A 93 -58.95 -8.59 -17.40
N VAL A 94 -58.71 -8.66 -18.71
CA VAL A 94 -59.78 -8.65 -19.72
C VAL A 94 -60.65 -9.90 -19.58
N PHE A 95 -60.04 -11.07 -19.43
CA PHE A 95 -60.77 -12.32 -19.19
C PHE A 95 -61.62 -12.25 -17.93
N TYR A 96 -61.05 -11.79 -16.82
CA TYR A 96 -61.76 -11.62 -15.55
C TYR A 96 -62.95 -10.65 -15.70
N THR A 97 -62.77 -9.53 -16.40
CA THR A 97 -63.84 -8.56 -16.68
C THR A 97 -64.98 -9.18 -17.49
N ILE A 98 -64.66 -9.99 -18.51
CA ILE A 98 -65.66 -10.70 -19.33
C ILE A 98 -66.46 -11.70 -18.48
N VAL A 99 -65.79 -12.46 -17.63
CA VAL A 99 -66.42 -13.46 -16.75
C VAL A 99 -67.38 -12.80 -15.75
N VAL A 100 -66.96 -11.68 -15.13
CA VAL A 100 -67.79 -10.94 -14.17
C VAL A 100 -69.00 -10.29 -14.85
N THR A 101 -68.83 -9.67 -16.03
CA THR A 101 -69.88 -8.89 -16.69
C THR A 101 -70.86 -9.72 -17.53
N LEU A 102 -70.38 -10.77 -18.23
CA LEU A 102 -71.22 -11.54 -19.16
C LEU A 102 -71.72 -12.86 -18.59
N SER A 103 -70.96 -13.50 -17.70
CA SER A 103 -71.28 -14.86 -17.22
C SER A 103 -71.89 -14.88 -15.83
N TYR A 104 -71.39 -14.06 -14.90
CA TYR A 104 -71.76 -14.12 -13.48
C TYR A 104 -72.21 -12.80 -12.87
N SER A 105 -72.71 -11.86 -13.69
CA SER A 105 -73.17 -10.53 -13.26
C SER A 105 -74.12 -10.59 -12.06
N TYR A 106 -75.07 -11.53 -12.06
CA TYR A 106 -76.02 -11.73 -10.96
C TYR A 106 -75.37 -12.13 -9.63
N VAL A 107 -74.37 -13.03 -9.65
CA VAL A 107 -73.69 -13.53 -8.44
C VAL A 107 -72.77 -12.45 -7.86
N TYR A 108 -72.10 -11.68 -8.72
CA TYR A 108 -71.25 -10.57 -8.30
C TYR A 108 -72.06 -9.37 -7.80
N GLY A 109 -73.26 -9.12 -8.32
CA GLY A 109 -74.15 -8.03 -7.87
C GLY A 109 -74.73 -8.21 -6.47
N GLN A 110 -74.73 -9.44 -5.94
CA GLN A 110 -75.13 -9.74 -4.55
C GLN A 110 -73.95 -9.69 -3.56
N SER A 111 -72.73 -9.49 -4.03
CA SER A 111 -71.55 -9.44 -3.17
C SER A 111 -71.38 -8.07 -2.51
N LEU A 112 -70.60 -8.03 -1.42
CA LEU A 112 -70.29 -6.77 -0.74
C LEU A 112 -69.41 -5.89 -1.65
N SER A 113 -69.79 -4.63 -1.87
CA SER A 113 -68.93 -3.66 -2.55
C SER A 113 -67.85 -3.12 -1.61
N THR A 114 -66.72 -2.68 -2.18
CA THR A 114 -65.63 -2.02 -1.43
C THR A 114 -65.96 -0.56 -1.11
N ASN A 115 -66.91 0.02 -1.85
CA ASN A 115 -67.38 1.38 -1.67
C ASN A 115 -68.88 1.42 -1.94
N ASP A 116 -69.64 2.07 -1.05
CA ASP A 116 -71.10 2.15 -1.11
C ASP A 116 -71.62 2.86 -2.37
N THR A 117 -70.79 3.69 -3.01
CA THR A 117 -71.16 4.44 -4.22
C THR A 117 -70.95 3.67 -5.53
N LEU A 118 -70.29 2.51 -5.49
CA LEU A 118 -70.00 1.70 -6.67
C LEU A 118 -70.85 0.44 -6.68
N TYR A 119 -71.38 0.07 -7.85
CA TYR A 119 -72.01 -1.23 -7.98
C TYR A 119 -71.01 -2.35 -7.66
N PRO A 120 -71.43 -3.39 -6.91
CA PRO A 120 -70.53 -4.44 -6.43
C PRO A 120 -69.68 -5.08 -7.54
N GLU A 121 -70.22 -5.30 -8.73
CA GLU A 121 -69.51 -5.90 -9.86
C GLU A 121 -68.32 -5.06 -10.32
N TYR A 122 -68.50 -3.73 -10.37
CA TYR A 122 -67.43 -2.80 -10.75
C TYR A 122 -66.40 -2.63 -9.64
N SER A 123 -66.78 -2.86 -8.38
CA SER A 123 -65.86 -2.82 -7.24
C SER A 123 -64.77 -3.89 -7.35
N HIS A 124 -65.14 -5.12 -7.72
CA HIS A 124 -64.20 -6.22 -7.93
C HIS A 124 -63.24 -5.97 -9.09
N ILE A 125 -63.75 -5.43 -10.20
CA ILE A 125 -62.95 -5.07 -11.38
C ILE A 125 -61.95 -3.96 -11.00
N PHE A 126 -62.38 -2.96 -10.23
CA PHE A 126 -61.52 -1.86 -9.79
C PHE A 126 -60.35 -2.33 -8.92
N VAL A 127 -60.59 -3.23 -7.97
CA VAL A 127 -59.53 -3.83 -7.13
C VAL A 127 -58.54 -4.63 -7.98
N MET A 128 -59.03 -5.39 -8.96
CA MET A 128 -58.18 -6.13 -9.91
C MET A 128 -57.33 -5.19 -10.79
N CYS A 129 -57.89 -4.06 -11.23
CA CYS A 129 -57.14 -3.05 -11.99
C CYS A 129 -56.00 -2.43 -11.14
N ILE A 130 -56.28 -2.08 -9.88
CA ILE A 130 -55.28 -1.49 -8.98
C ILE A 130 -54.14 -2.47 -8.72
N SER A 131 -54.44 -3.74 -8.49
CA SER A 131 -53.42 -4.75 -8.19
C SER A 131 -52.47 -5.01 -9.36
N VAL A 132 -53.00 -5.10 -10.58
CA VAL A 132 -52.20 -5.22 -11.81
C VAL A 132 -51.28 -4.00 -11.95
N GLY A 133 -51.79 -2.79 -11.64
CA GLY A 133 -50.99 -1.57 -11.62
C GLY A 133 -49.84 -1.60 -10.62
N ILE A 134 -50.10 -2.00 -9.37
CA ILE A 134 -49.08 -2.11 -8.31
C ILE A 134 -48.02 -3.15 -8.68
N PHE A 135 -48.42 -4.35 -9.11
CA PHE A 135 -47.46 -5.40 -9.49
C PHE A 135 -46.59 -4.99 -10.68
N HIS A 136 -47.16 -4.29 -11.66
CA HIS A 136 -46.39 -3.75 -12.78
C HIS A 136 -45.37 -2.69 -12.32
N LEU A 137 -45.75 -1.77 -11.44
CA LEU A 137 -44.83 -0.77 -10.88
C LEU A 137 -43.71 -1.42 -10.06
N MET A 138 -44.04 -2.43 -9.24
CA MET A 138 -43.05 -3.19 -8.46
C MET A 138 -42.04 -3.93 -9.34
N ASP A 139 -42.49 -4.57 -10.43
CA ASP A 139 -41.62 -5.25 -11.39
C ASP A 139 -40.66 -4.25 -12.06
N ARG A 140 -41.17 -3.08 -12.46
CA ARG A 140 -40.35 -1.99 -13.03
C ARG A 140 -39.34 -1.42 -12.04
N GLN A 141 -39.70 -1.24 -10.78
CA GLN A 141 -38.77 -0.81 -9.73
C GLN A 141 -37.66 -1.85 -9.54
N THR A 142 -38.01 -3.14 -9.51
CA THR A 142 -37.04 -4.23 -9.34
C THR A 142 -36.03 -4.27 -10.50
N GLU A 143 -36.49 -4.14 -11.75
CA GLU A 143 -35.63 -4.08 -12.93
C GLU A 143 -34.69 -2.86 -12.90
N PHE A 144 -35.21 -1.69 -12.51
CA PHE A 144 -34.42 -0.47 -12.38
C PHE A 144 -33.32 -0.64 -11.33
N ILE A 145 -33.66 -1.17 -10.14
CA ILE A 145 -32.70 -1.44 -9.07
C ILE A 145 -31.61 -2.40 -9.55
N ALA A 146 -31.98 -3.48 -10.24
CA ALA A 146 -31.01 -4.44 -10.77
C ALA A 146 -30.04 -3.81 -11.81
N LYS A 147 -30.54 -2.93 -12.69
CA LYS A 147 -29.70 -2.21 -13.66
C LYS A 147 -28.77 -1.20 -12.99
N VAL A 148 -29.27 -0.48 -12.00
CA VAL A 148 -28.47 0.48 -11.22
C VAL A 148 -27.40 -0.26 -10.43
N ASP A 149 -27.75 -1.36 -9.77
CA ASP A 149 -26.79 -2.21 -9.04
C ASP A 149 -25.71 -2.75 -9.98
N TYR A 150 -26.09 -3.24 -11.17
CA TYR A 150 -25.12 -3.68 -12.18
C TYR A 150 -24.16 -2.55 -12.58
N ASN A 151 -24.68 -1.36 -12.87
CA ASN A 151 -23.85 -0.22 -13.25
C ASN A 151 -22.94 0.24 -12.10
N TRP A 152 -23.47 0.31 -10.88
CA TRP A 152 -22.71 0.64 -9.68
C TRP A 152 -21.59 -0.37 -9.43
N LYS A 153 -21.90 -1.66 -9.52
CA LYS A 153 -20.93 -2.75 -9.38
C LYS A 153 -19.83 -2.64 -10.43
N ARG A 154 -20.18 -2.34 -11.68
CA ARG A 154 -19.20 -2.12 -12.76
C ARG A 154 -18.31 -0.91 -12.48
N GLN A 155 -18.87 0.20 -12.01
CA GLN A 155 -18.10 1.39 -11.64
C GLN A 155 -17.18 1.14 -10.44
N LEU A 156 -17.65 0.40 -9.44
CA LEU A 156 -16.87 0.04 -8.27
C LEU A 156 -15.69 -0.86 -8.66
N LEU A 157 -15.94 -1.88 -9.50
CA LEU A 157 -14.88 -2.75 -10.01
C LEU A 157 -13.85 -1.95 -10.80
N LYS A 158 -14.29 -1.06 -11.70
CA LYS A 158 -13.38 -0.18 -12.43
C LYS A 158 -12.53 0.69 -11.49
N LYS A 159 -13.15 1.33 -10.49
CA LYS A 159 -12.42 2.15 -9.50
C LYS A 159 -11.46 1.31 -8.66
N GLN A 160 -11.79 0.06 -8.36
CA GLN A 160 -10.90 -0.85 -7.66
C GLN A 160 -9.70 -1.24 -8.50
N ASP A 161 -9.88 -1.52 -9.79
CA ASP A 161 -8.79 -1.87 -10.70
C ASP A 161 -7.89 -0.65 -10.97
N ASP A 162 -8.48 0.54 -11.19
CA ASP A 162 -7.74 1.80 -11.31
C ASP A 162 -6.93 2.10 -10.03
N ALA A 163 -7.50 1.83 -8.85
CA ALA A 163 -6.80 1.99 -7.56
C ALA A 163 -5.65 0.99 -7.38
N LYS A 164 -5.81 -0.26 -7.82
CA LYS A 164 -4.73 -1.25 -7.80
C LYS A 164 -3.59 -0.85 -8.73
N PHE A 165 -3.93 -0.51 -9.97
CA PHE A 165 -2.96 -0.09 -10.98
C PHE A 165 -2.15 1.13 -10.53
N THR A 166 -2.83 2.14 -9.96
CA THR A 166 -2.16 3.32 -9.40
C THR A 166 -1.27 2.96 -8.21
N ASN A 167 -1.70 2.08 -7.30
CA ASN A 167 -0.86 1.65 -6.17
C ASN A 167 0.38 0.85 -6.62
N GLU A 168 0.23 -0.04 -7.60
CA GLU A 168 1.36 -0.74 -8.23
C GLU A 168 2.35 0.23 -8.88
N THR A 169 1.83 1.24 -9.61
CA THR A 169 2.64 2.29 -10.23
C THR A 169 3.41 3.10 -9.16
N ILE A 170 2.74 3.52 -8.08
CA ILE A 170 3.38 4.25 -6.98
C ILE A 170 4.47 3.38 -6.33
N SER A 171 4.21 2.10 -6.11
CA SER A 171 5.20 1.17 -5.53
C SER A 171 6.45 1.05 -6.41
N ILE A 172 6.29 0.93 -7.73
CA ILE A 172 7.43 0.88 -8.67
C ILE A 172 8.22 2.19 -8.61
N LEU A 173 7.54 3.34 -8.62
CA LEU A 173 8.20 4.65 -8.55
C LEU A 173 8.96 4.88 -7.24
N ILE A 174 8.38 4.49 -6.10
CA ILE A 174 9.02 4.63 -4.79
C ILE A 174 10.27 3.74 -4.71
N ASN A 175 10.18 2.49 -5.16
CA ASN A 175 11.33 1.58 -5.18
C ASN A 175 12.46 2.03 -6.13
N ASN A 176 12.16 2.88 -7.11
CA ASN A 176 13.18 3.51 -7.97
C ASN A 176 13.88 4.71 -7.31
N ILE A 177 13.26 5.35 -6.32
CA ILE A 177 13.80 6.55 -5.64
C ILE A 177 14.45 6.18 -4.31
N LEU A 178 13.86 5.23 -3.58
CA LEU A 178 14.27 4.85 -2.24
C LEU A 178 14.77 3.40 -2.22
N PRO A 179 15.74 3.07 -1.35
CA PRO A 179 16.15 1.69 -1.15
C PRO A 179 14.97 0.79 -0.74
N SER A 180 15.00 -0.47 -1.20
CA SER A 180 13.92 -1.45 -0.96
C SER A 180 13.54 -1.61 0.51
N HIS A 181 14.51 -1.52 1.43
CA HIS A 181 14.27 -1.67 2.87
C HIS A 181 13.56 -0.45 3.49
N VAL A 182 13.63 0.71 2.83
CA VAL A 182 12.98 1.97 3.26
C VAL A 182 11.64 2.14 2.56
N ALA A 183 11.51 1.69 1.31
CA ALA A 183 10.32 1.90 0.48
C ALA A 183 9.03 1.38 1.14
N ASP A 184 9.05 0.16 1.69
CA ASP A 184 7.89 -0.43 2.38
C ASP A 184 7.52 0.34 3.66
N ILE A 185 8.52 0.78 4.41
CA ILE A 185 8.35 1.57 5.63
C ILE A 185 7.81 2.96 5.27
N TYR A 186 8.32 3.56 4.20
CA TYR A 186 7.88 4.86 3.72
C TYR A 186 6.43 4.80 3.23
N MET A 187 6.06 3.79 2.43
CA MET A 187 4.70 3.60 1.94
C MET A 187 3.69 3.40 3.09
N SER A 188 4.08 2.65 4.14
CA SER A 188 3.21 2.43 5.31
C SER A 188 3.09 3.67 6.21
N ARG A 189 4.19 4.43 6.40
CA ARG A 189 4.23 5.62 7.26
C ARG A 189 3.84 6.93 6.57
N GLN A 190 3.73 6.97 5.25
CA GLN A 190 3.26 8.16 4.53
C GLN A 190 1.85 8.58 4.97
N MET A 191 1.01 7.63 5.40
CA MET A 191 -0.32 7.93 5.96
C MET A 191 -0.26 8.68 7.30
N THR A 192 0.84 8.60 8.05
CA THR A 192 1.00 9.24 9.37
C THR A 192 1.84 10.52 9.35
N ASN A 193 2.38 10.90 8.18
CA ASN A 193 3.22 12.08 7.99
C ASN A 193 4.47 12.12 8.91
N GLU A 194 4.97 10.94 9.30
CA GLU A 194 6.17 10.78 10.12
C GLU A 194 7.41 10.63 9.24
N LEU A 195 8.45 11.42 9.52
CA LEU A 195 9.72 11.35 8.82
C LEU A 195 10.45 10.04 9.16
N TYR A 196 10.94 9.33 8.15
CA TYR A 196 11.77 8.13 8.35
C TYR A 196 13.21 8.54 8.69
N TYR A 197 13.70 8.07 9.83
CA TYR A 197 15.11 8.12 10.20
C TYR A 197 15.50 6.88 11.01
N GLU A 198 16.74 6.43 10.86
CA GLU A 198 17.31 5.28 11.56
C GLU A 198 18.80 5.48 11.84
N GLU A 199 19.26 5.04 13.00
CA GLU A 199 20.67 5.10 13.40
C GLU A 199 21.31 3.72 13.23
N TYR A 200 22.45 3.69 12.54
CA TYR A 200 23.25 2.50 12.30
C TYR A 200 24.61 2.68 12.93
N ASP A 201 25.04 1.68 13.70
CA ASP A 201 26.27 1.79 14.49
C ASP A 201 27.55 1.55 13.70
N ASN A 202 27.48 0.74 12.64
CA ASN A 202 28.64 0.35 11.87
C ASN A 202 28.28 0.16 10.39
N VAL A 203 28.56 1.21 9.63
CA VAL A 203 28.36 1.28 8.19
C VAL A 203 29.70 1.63 7.57
N ALA A 204 30.05 0.92 6.49
CA ALA A 204 31.17 1.29 5.65
C ALA A 204 30.66 2.20 4.53
N VAL A 205 31.30 3.35 4.33
CA VAL A 205 30.93 4.34 3.32
C VAL A 205 32.10 4.53 2.38
N MET A 206 31.79 4.58 1.08
CA MET A 206 32.76 4.78 0.01
C MET A 206 32.37 5.98 -0.85
N PHE A 207 33.38 6.76 -1.21
CA PHE A 207 33.33 7.76 -2.27
C PHE A 207 34.32 7.35 -3.35
N ALA A 208 33.86 7.22 -4.59
CA ALA A 208 34.69 6.89 -5.73
C ALA A 208 34.57 8.00 -6.78
N THR A 209 35.63 8.79 -6.96
CA THR A 209 35.66 9.93 -7.89
C THR A 209 36.50 9.60 -9.10
N ILE A 210 35.90 9.77 -10.28
CA ILE A 210 36.56 9.60 -11.57
C ILE A 210 37.38 10.86 -11.86
N ARG A 211 38.67 10.71 -12.16
CA ARG A 211 39.54 11.84 -12.52
C ARG A 211 39.66 11.97 -14.04
N ASN A 212 39.91 13.20 -14.48
CA ASN A 212 40.54 13.49 -15.76
C ASN A 212 39.70 13.22 -17.03
N TYR A 213 38.39 13.47 -16.98
CA TYR A 213 37.59 13.69 -18.19
C TYR A 213 37.32 15.19 -18.34
N ASP A 214 37.72 15.78 -19.46
CA ASP A 214 37.28 17.13 -19.81
C ASP A 214 35.75 17.11 -19.91
N THR A 215 35.12 17.79 -18.95
CA THR A 215 33.67 17.75 -18.75
C THR A 215 32.93 18.35 -19.93
N GLU A 216 33.61 19.18 -20.72
CA GLU A 216 33.08 19.88 -21.88
C GLU A 216 33.12 19.04 -23.17
N GLN A 217 34.07 18.11 -23.32
CA GLN A 217 34.21 17.28 -24.53
C GLN A 217 33.56 15.90 -24.43
N VAL A 218 33.63 15.28 -23.25
CA VAL A 218 33.27 13.85 -23.06
C VAL A 218 31.75 13.68 -22.85
N GLY A 219 31.09 14.72 -22.33
CA GLY A 219 29.64 14.77 -22.17
C GLY A 219 29.08 13.81 -21.11
N ILE A 220 27.81 14.04 -20.73
CA ILE A 220 27.10 13.24 -19.70
C ILE A 220 26.88 11.78 -20.14
N ARG A 221 26.97 11.48 -21.45
CA ARG A 221 26.73 10.15 -22.01
C ARG A 221 27.73 9.11 -21.51
N VAL A 222 29.02 9.43 -21.56
CA VAL A 222 30.09 8.53 -21.10
C VAL A 222 29.98 8.28 -19.60
N LEU A 223 29.70 9.33 -18.83
CA LEU A 223 29.43 9.16 -17.40
C LEU A 223 28.26 8.20 -17.18
N ASN A 224 27.15 8.33 -17.91
CA ASN A 224 26.02 7.43 -17.76
C ASN A 224 26.38 5.97 -18.09
N GLU A 225 27.23 5.74 -19.08
CA GLU A 225 27.72 4.40 -19.45
C GLU A 225 28.57 3.79 -18.33
N ILE A 226 29.57 4.52 -17.83
CA ILE A 226 30.39 4.08 -16.68
C ILE A 226 29.51 3.78 -15.45
N ILE A 227 28.50 4.60 -15.19
CA ILE A 227 27.57 4.40 -14.06
C ILE A 227 26.69 3.16 -14.27
N CYS A 228 26.30 2.85 -15.50
CA CYS A 228 25.60 1.60 -15.82
C CYS A 228 26.49 0.38 -15.51
N ASP A 229 27.77 0.42 -15.90
CA ASP A 229 28.70 -0.68 -15.63
C ASP A 229 28.92 -0.85 -14.11
N PHE A 230 29.01 0.26 -13.36
CA PHE A 230 29.09 0.22 -11.90
C PHE A 230 27.81 -0.33 -11.25
N ASP A 231 26.64 -0.03 -11.81
CA ASP A 231 25.36 -0.56 -11.35
C ASP A 231 25.22 -2.07 -11.66
N GLU A 232 25.83 -2.56 -12.74
CA GLU A 232 25.95 -4.00 -13.02
C GLU A 232 26.79 -4.70 -11.94
N VAL A 233 27.93 -4.13 -11.57
CA VAL A 233 28.74 -4.63 -10.43
C VAL A 233 27.91 -4.64 -9.15
N LEU A 234 27.16 -3.56 -8.87
CA LEU A 234 26.31 -3.45 -7.68
C LEU A 234 25.29 -4.60 -7.59
N SER A 235 24.76 -5.06 -8.73
CA SER A 235 23.77 -6.15 -8.78
C SER A 235 24.29 -7.45 -8.16
N THR A 236 25.59 -7.73 -8.27
CA THR A 236 26.24 -8.91 -7.69
C THR A 236 26.29 -8.87 -6.15
N TYR A 237 26.26 -7.68 -5.57
CA TYR A 237 26.31 -7.44 -4.12
C TYR A 237 24.93 -7.31 -3.47
N THR A 238 23.89 -7.94 -4.04
CA THR A 238 22.50 -7.91 -3.51
C THR A 238 22.22 -8.99 -2.44
N GLY A 239 23.18 -9.87 -2.14
CA GLY A 239 23.04 -11.01 -1.23
C GLY A 239 23.06 -10.67 0.27
N LYS A 240 23.67 -11.53 1.10
CA LYS A 240 23.70 -11.40 2.58
C LYS A 240 24.30 -10.08 3.09
N ARG A 241 25.14 -9.42 2.29
CA ARG A 241 25.77 -8.13 2.62
C ARG A 241 25.53 -7.18 1.46
N LYS A 242 24.42 -6.46 1.58
CA LYS A 242 23.97 -5.53 0.56
C LYS A 242 24.85 -4.28 0.55
N VAL A 243 25.45 -3.99 -0.59
CA VAL A 243 25.97 -2.65 -0.90
C VAL A 243 24.81 -1.86 -1.49
N GLU A 244 24.59 -0.64 -1.02
CA GLU A 244 23.55 0.25 -1.53
C GLU A 244 24.18 1.51 -2.10
N LYS A 245 23.79 1.85 -3.33
CA LYS A 245 24.08 3.14 -3.93
C LYS A 245 23.28 4.21 -3.19
N ILE A 246 23.96 5.28 -2.76
CA ILE A 246 23.31 6.43 -2.10
C ILE A 246 22.98 7.48 -3.15
N LYS A 247 23.99 7.95 -3.89
CA LYS A 247 23.82 8.94 -4.95
C LYS A 247 25.03 8.98 -5.87
N VAL A 248 24.82 9.58 -7.03
CA VAL A 248 25.88 10.01 -7.94
C VAL A 248 25.86 11.54 -7.94
N ALA A 249 27.00 12.16 -7.65
CA ALA A 249 27.13 13.61 -7.58
C ALA A 249 28.30 14.06 -8.47
N GLY A 250 27.97 14.58 -9.66
CA GLY A 250 28.98 14.84 -10.68
C GLY A 250 29.68 13.53 -11.07
N TRP A 251 31.01 13.51 -10.98
CA TRP A 251 31.87 12.36 -11.29
C TRP A 251 32.16 11.46 -10.07
N THR A 252 31.39 11.63 -8.99
CA THR A 252 31.58 10.89 -7.74
C THR A 252 30.42 9.92 -7.50
N TYR A 253 30.74 8.64 -7.44
CA TYR A 253 29.84 7.55 -7.05
C TYR A 253 29.91 7.34 -5.53
N MET A 254 28.76 7.38 -4.86
CA MET A 254 28.66 7.19 -3.41
C MET A 254 27.87 5.91 -3.09
N ALA A 255 28.49 5.03 -2.31
CA ALA A 255 27.88 3.79 -1.85
C ALA A 255 28.13 3.54 -0.36
N ALA A 256 27.24 2.78 0.25
CA ALA A 256 27.34 2.37 1.64
C ALA A 256 26.98 0.90 1.82
N CYS A 257 27.60 0.23 2.78
CA CYS A 257 27.32 -1.15 3.13
C CYS A 257 26.96 -1.24 4.61
N GLY A 258 26.01 -2.11 4.95
CA GLY A 258 25.57 -2.33 6.34
C GLY A 258 24.31 -1.56 6.76
N LEU A 259 23.49 -1.10 5.80
CA LEU A 259 22.25 -0.34 6.03
C LEU A 259 21.01 -1.23 6.28
N ASP A 260 21.16 -2.50 6.67
CA ASP A 260 20.01 -3.39 6.91
C ASP A 260 19.39 -3.16 8.31
N PRO A 261 18.10 -2.75 8.41
CA PRO A 261 17.41 -2.51 9.68
C PRO A 261 17.27 -3.76 10.57
N LYS A 262 17.27 -4.97 10.00
CA LYS A 262 17.21 -6.22 10.80
C LYS A 262 18.40 -6.39 11.73
N ARG A 263 19.51 -5.69 11.42
CA ARG A 263 20.71 -5.66 12.24
C ARG A 263 20.62 -4.65 13.39
N SER A 264 19.86 -3.56 13.21
CA SER A 264 19.67 -2.53 14.24
C SER A 264 18.81 -3.04 15.40
N GLU A 265 17.82 -3.91 15.12
CA GLU A 265 16.92 -4.47 16.13
C GLU A 265 17.62 -5.31 17.19
N HIS A 266 18.69 -6.03 16.85
CA HIS A 266 19.44 -6.84 17.82
C HIS A 266 20.19 -6.03 18.89
N ARG A 267 20.32 -4.70 18.71
CA ARG A 267 20.94 -3.80 19.69
C ARG A 267 19.93 -2.89 20.42
N LYS A 268 18.65 -2.90 20.01
CA LYS A 268 17.59 -2.05 20.60
C LYS A 268 17.18 -2.46 22.03
N THR A 269 17.62 -3.61 22.55
CA THR A 269 17.34 -4.00 23.94
C THR A 269 18.11 -3.19 24.99
N GLN A 270 19.04 -2.29 24.61
CA GLN A 270 19.81 -1.49 25.58
C GLN A 270 19.75 0.04 25.41
N THR A 271 18.95 0.57 24.47
CA THR A 271 18.89 2.04 24.26
C THR A 271 17.47 2.55 24.05
N ALA A 272 16.51 2.08 24.83
CA ALA A 272 15.17 2.69 24.94
C ALA A 272 15.16 3.99 25.80
N TYR A 273 16.30 4.68 25.89
CA TYR A 273 16.43 5.96 26.60
C TYR A 273 17.22 6.94 25.75
N ARG A 274 16.58 7.47 24.70
CA ARG A 274 16.86 8.79 24.10
C ARG A 274 15.76 9.21 23.12
N SER A 275 14.51 8.91 23.47
CA SER A 275 13.37 9.69 22.98
C SER A 275 13.30 11.00 23.77
N SER A 276 14.33 11.83 23.65
CA SER A 276 14.22 13.25 24.01
C SER A 276 14.34 14.01 22.71
N SER A 277 13.18 14.38 22.17
CA SER A 277 12.99 15.56 21.34
C SER A 277 14.04 16.64 21.67
N LEU A 278 15.06 16.76 20.82
CA LEU A 278 16.12 17.79 20.95
C LEU A 278 15.64 19.20 20.60
N LEU A 279 14.31 19.44 20.62
CA LEU A 279 13.72 20.73 20.38
C LEU A 279 12.62 20.96 21.44
N PRO A 280 12.88 21.77 22.48
CA PRO A 280 11.85 22.23 23.40
C PRO A 280 10.78 23.06 22.67
N ASN A 281 11.15 23.68 21.53
CA ASN A 281 10.30 24.55 20.71
C ASN A 281 10.33 24.19 19.22
N GLY A 282 10.44 22.89 18.90
CA GLY A 282 10.47 22.45 17.51
C GLY A 282 9.14 22.74 16.83
N ARG A 283 9.11 23.71 15.92
CA ARG A 283 7.99 23.91 15.00
C ARG A 283 7.66 22.55 14.38
N ARG A 284 6.56 21.93 14.82
CA ARG A 284 5.87 20.95 13.99
C ARG A 284 5.58 21.67 12.69
N SER A 285 6.23 21.27 11.61
CA SER A 285 5.78 21.65 10.28
C SER A 285 4.40 21.01 10.12
N HIS A 286 3.36 21.75 10.51
CA HIS A 286 2.02 21.50 10.03
C HIS A 286 2.08 21.70 8.50
N TYR A 287 2.42 20.64 7.78
CA TYR A 287 1.99 20.47 6.40
C TYR A 287 0.48 20.25 6.45
N SER A 288 -0.24 21.34 6.73
CA SER A 288 -1.66 21.44 6.40
C SER A 288 -1.69 21.73 4.91
N SER A 289 -2.25 20.80 4.16
CA SER A 289 -2.65 20.97 2.78
C SER A 289 -3.51 22.23 2.68
N ARG A 290 -2.94 23.35 2.25
CA ARG A 290 -3.71 24.55 1.91
C ARG A 290 -4.44 24.28 0.60
N GLN A 291 -5.67 23.80 0.75
CA GLN A 291 -6.75 24.08 -0.20
C GLN A 291 -6.82 25.61 -0.34
N LEU A 292 -6.81 26.10 -1.58
CA LEU A 292 -7.05 27.49 -1.92
C LEU A 292 -8.47 27.86 -1.47
N ASP A 293 -8.61 28.86 -0.61
CA ASP A 293 -9.79 29.71 -0.50
C ASP A 293 -9.40 31.10 0.04
N ILE A 294 -10.20 32.07 -0.37
CA ILE A 294 -9.95 33.51 -0.54
C ILE A 294 -10.38 34.33 0.70
N ASP A 295 -9.68 35.46 0.92
CA ASP A 295 -9.97 36.69 1.71
C ASP A 295 -10.23 36.63 3.24
N GLU A 296 -9.40 37.33 4.02
CA GLU A 296 -9.80 38.50 4.84
C GLU A 296 -8.58 39.17 5.54
N GLU A 297 -8.58 40.51 5.51
CA GLU A 297 -7.61 41.42 6.14
C GLU A 297 -7.76 41.47 7.68
N ALA A 298 -6.65 41.62 8.42
CA ALA A 298 -6.58 42.49 9.61
C ALA A 298 -5.13 42.66 10.15
N GLN A 299 -4.96 43.83 10.79
CA GLN A 299 -3.75 44.59 11.15
C GLN A 299 -2.92 44.10 12.37
N ILE A 300 -1.61 44.42 12.30
CA ILE A 300 -0.71 45.08 13.29
C ILE A 300 -0.68 44.62 14.77
N GLY A 301 0.53 44.37 15.29
CA GLY A 301 0.86 44.49 16.72
C GLY A 301 2.24 43.97 17.12
N ASP A 302 3.14 44.88 17.48
CA ASP A 302 4.51 44.69 17.98
C ASP A 302 4.61 44.20 19.45
N ASP A 303 5.84 43.77 19.77
CA ASP A 303 6.56 43.85 21.05
C ASP A 303 6.59 42.70 22.10
N ASP A 304 7.85 42.38 22.41
CA ASP A 304 8.50 42.18 23.72
C ASP A 304 8.65 40.82 24.42
N GLN A 305 9.85 40.69 24.98
CA GLN A 305 10.49 39.55 25.63
C GLN A 305 10.71 39.87 27.16
N PRO A 306 11.41 39.05 27.95
CA PRO A 306 10.90 38.00 28.84
C PRO A 306 11.07 38.29 30.35
N THR A 307 10.40 37.51 31.24
CA THR A 307 10.75 37.47 32.68
C THR A 307 10.65 36.07 33.33
N THR A 308 11.81 35.62 33.81
CA THR A 308 12.14 35.06 35.15
C THR A 308 11.52 33.74 35.67
N SER A 309 12.46 32.81 35.89
CA SER A 309 12.74 32.02 37.11
C SER A 309 11.74 31.01 37.67
N ARG A 310 12.23 29.77 37.90
CA ARG A 310 12.16 29.08 39.20
C ARG A 310 13.08 27.84 39.25
N HIS A 311 13.69 27.70 40.42
CA HIS A 311 14.61 26.67 40.91
C HIS A 311 13.95 25.30 41.16
N ALA A 312 14.82 24.33 41.49
CA ALA A 312 14.61 23.01 42.13
C ALA A 312 14.65 21.83 41.14
N ASP A 313 15.38 20.73 41.31
CA ASP A 313 16.26 20.25 42.38
C ASP A 313 17.24 19.24 41.76
N VAL A 314 18.47 19.23 42.26
CA VAL A 314 19.50 18.23 41.96
C VAL A 314 19.30 17.07 42.91
N GLN A 315 18.87 15.92 42.40
CA GLN A 315 18.86 14.68 43.17
C GLN A 315 19.79 13.65 42.55
N SER A 316 20.98 13.57 43.13
CA SER A 316 21.97 12.52 42.95
C SER A 316 21.36 11.16 43.33
N ILE A 317 21.28 10.23 42.39
CA ILE A 317 20.91 8.83 42.67
C ILE A 317 22.13 7.94 42.40
N ARG A 318 22.44 7.15 43.43
CA ARG A 318 23.60 6.29 43.61
C ARG A 318 23.76 5.27 42.49
N LEU A 319 25.01 5.11 42.05
CA LEU A 319 25.50 3.92 41.34
C LEU A 319 25.31 2.70 42.24
N GLN A 320 24.54 1.73 41.77
CA GLN A 320 24.47 0.40 42.36
C GLN A 320 25.01 -0.57 41.30
N GLU A 321 26.20 -1.10 41.56
CA GLU A 321 26.81 -2.20 40.82
C GLU A 321 25.85 -3.40 40.83
N TYR A 322 25.51 -3.88 39.65
CA TYR A 322 24.92 -5.20 39.46
C TYR A 322 25.83 -5.99 38.53
N GLU A 323 26.68 -6.80 39.14
CA GLU A 323 27.46 -7.82 38.48
C GLU A 323 26.56 -8.98 38.03
N GLY A 324 26.81 -9.43 36.79
CA GLY A 324 26.65 -10.83 36.39
C GLY A 324 25.24 -11.34 36.09
N HIS A 325 24.92 -11.52 34.81
CA HIS A 325 25.11 -12.81 34.12
C HIS A 325 24.50 -12.83 32.70
N ASN A 326 25.16 -13.59 31.83
CA ASN A 326 24.81 -13.94 30.45
C ASN A 326 24.97 -12.87 29.35
N LYS A 327 26.22 -12.41 29.16
CA LYS A 327 26.70 -12.08 27.81
C LYS A 327 27.01 -13.38 27.07
N LYS A 328 26.07 -13.88 26.25
CA LYS A 328 26.47 -14.73 25.12
C LYS A 328 27.25 -13.84 24.17
N ALA A 329 28.57 -13.93 24.21
CA ALA A 329 29.47 -13.29 23.26
C ALA A 329 29.16 -13.81 21.85
N TYR A 330 28.31 -13.08 21.12
CA TYR A 330 28.17 -13.27 19.68
C TYR A 330 29.48 -12.82 19.02
N LYS A 331 30.07 -13.72 18.22
CA LYS A 331 31.36 -13.57 17.55
C LYS A 331 31.49 -12.20 16.84
N SER A 332 32.61 -11.52 17.08
CA SER A 332 33.05 -10.28 16.45
C SER A 332 33.27 -10.38 14.93
N GLU A 333 33.21 -11.58 14.35
CA GLU A 333 33.42 -11.85 12.92
C GLU A 333 32.35 -11.22 12.02
N ASP A 334 31.11 -11.05 12.50
CA ASP A 334 30.03 -10.48 11.69
C ASP A 334 30.07 -8.94 11.60
N TYR A 335 30.70 -8.28 12.58
CA TYR A 335 30.74 -6.81 12.65
C TYR A 335 31.72 -6.20 11.65
N ASN A 336 32.86 -6.84 11.41
CA ASN A 336 33.95 -6.26 10.64
C ASN A 336 33.88 -6.53 9.13
N ASP A 337 33.00 -7.44 8.71
CA ASP A 337 32.92 -7.88 7.31
C ASP A 337 32.39 -6.79 6.36
N VAL A 338 31.63 -5.83 6.89
CA VAL A 338 31.08 -4.71 6.12
C VAL A 338 32.18 -3.91 5.40
N VAL A 339 33.32 -3.73 6.08
CA VAL A 339 34.48 -3.02 5.52
C VAL A 339 35.15 -3.85 4.43
N PHE A 340 35.27 -5.16 4.66
CA PHE A 340 35.85 -6.08 3.69
C PHE A 340 35.00 -6.18 2.41
N VAL A 341 33.68 -6.30 2.54
CA VAL A 341 32.76 -6.27 1.39
C VAL A 341 32.84 -4.96 0.63
N MET A 342 32.91 -3.82 1.34
CA MET A 342 33.08 -2.52 0.69
C MET A 342 34.41 -2.42 -0.07
N LEU A 343 35.48 -3.00 0.47
CA LEU A 343 36.76 -3.08 -0.24
C LEU A 343 36.67 -3.96 -1.50
N GLN A 344 36.04 -5.13 -1.42
CA GLN A 344 35.86 -5.99 -2.61
C GLN A 344 35.06 -5.28 -3.70
N PHE A 345 33.98 -4.57 -3.31
CA PHE A 345 33.23 -3.74 -4.23
C PHE A 345 34.10 -2.63 -4.84
N ALA A 346 34.92 -1.94 -4.05
CA ALA A 346 35.83 -0.90 -4.53
C ALA A 346 36.85 -1.42 -5.55
N LEU A 347 37.44 -2.61 -5.31
CA LEU A 347 38.38 -3.23 -6.23
C LEU A 347 37.71 -3.60 -7.55
N GLU A 348 36.48 -4.10 -7.49
CA GLU A 348 35.72 -4.44 -8.69
C GLU A 348 35.40 -3.18 -9.53
N LEU A 349 35.01 -2.07 -8.90
CA LEU A 349 34.83 -0.80 -9.60
C LEU A 349 36.12 -0.31 -10.28
N MET A 350 37.28 -0.49 -9.64
CA MET A 350 38.57 -0.16 -10.26
C MET A 350 38.86 -1.05 -11.48
N ARG A 351 38.50 -2.34 -11.44
CA ARG A 351 38.63 -3.24 -12.59
C ARG A 351 37.72 -2.83 -13.73
N THR A 352 36.44 -2.59 -13.44
CA THR A 352 35.47 -2.13 -14.44
C THR A 352 35.94 -0.84 -15.11
N MET A 353 36.46 0.12 -14.32
CA MET A 353 37.03 1.35 -14.89
C MET A 353 38.26 1.08 -15.77
N LYS A 354 39.14 0.15 -15.38
CA LYS A 354 40.30 -0.23 -16.19
C LYS A 354 39.88 -0.86 -17.51
N CYS A 355 38.90 -1.76 -17.50
CA CYS A 355 38.32 -2.36 -18.71
C CYS A 355 37.67 -1.30 -19.60
N PHE A 356 36.84 -0.43 -19.01
CA PHE A 356 36.20 0.67 -19.73
C PHE A 356 37.23 1.57 -20.43
N ASN A 357 38.31 1.92 -19.74
CA ASN A 357 39.37 2.74 -20.31
C ASN A 357 40.10 2.04 -21.47
N ILE A 358 40.34 0.72 -21.38
CA ILE A 358 40.96 -0.06 -22.47
C ILE A 358 40.08 -0.09 -23.71
N GLU A 359 38.77 -0.24 -23.54
CA GLU A 359 37.82 -0.41 -24.65
C GLU A 359 37.44 0.91 -25.32
N ASN A 360 37.24 1.97 -24.52
CA ASN A 360 36.60 3.20 -24.98
C ASN A 360 37.55 4.39 -25.14
N LEU A 361 38.75 4.34 -24.55
CA LEU A 361 39.71 5.44 -24.61
C LEU A 361 41.00 5.01 -25.30
N GLN A 362 41.25 5.62 -26.46
CA GLN A 362 42.59 5.79 -26.99
C GLN A 362 43.29 6.84 -26.13
N CYS A 363 43.60 6.53 -24.86
CA CYS A 363 44.48 7.40 -24.07
C CYS A 363 45.77 7.58 -24.87
N GLU A 364 46.00 8.79 -25.41
CA GLU A 364 47.31 9.13 -25.92
C GLU A 364 48.32 8.89 -24.79
N ALA A 365 49.40 8.20 -25.10
CA ALA A 365 50.24 7.44 -24.16
C ALA A 365 50.95 8.24 -23.05
N ASP A 366 50.64 9.52 -22.86
CA ASP A 366 51.37 10.46 -22.00
C ASP A 366 50.60 10.91 -20.74
N ASP A 367 49.35 10.50 -20.50
CA ASP A 367 48.59 10.85 -19.28
C ASP A 367 48.09 9.62 -18.50
N GLU A 368 48.96 9.06 -17.65
CA GLU A 368 48.70 7.87 -16.81
C GLU A 368 47.50 8.02 -15.85
N ASP A 369 47.05 9.25 -15.58
CA ASP A 369 45.93 9.54 -14.66
C ASP A 369 44.57 9.72 -15.37
N CYS A 370 44.51 9.58 -16.71
CA CYS A 370 43.28 9.72 -17.49
C CYS A 370 42.26 8.62 -17.18
N GLY A 371 41.07 9.01 -16.70
CA GLY A 371 39.99 8.08 -16.34
C GLY A 371 40.29 7.22 -15.11
N ALA A 372 41.32 7.54 -14.31
CA ALA A 372 41.64 6.77 -13.13
C ALA A 372 40.64 7.02 -11.98
N LEU A 373 40.25 5.94 -11.29
CA LEU A 373 39.34 6.01 -10.16
C LEU A 373 40.12 6.30 -8.87
N ARG A 374 39.65 7.29 -8.12
CA ARG A 374 40.14 7.59 -6.77
C ARG A 374 39.08 7.18 -5.77
N ILE A 375 39.45 6.39 -4.76
CA ILE A 375 38.48 5.87 -3.79
C ILE A 375 38.87 6.23 -2.35
N GLY A 376 37.90 6.72 -1.59
CA GLY A 376 38.00 6.95 -0.15
C GLY A 376 37.00 6.09 0.63
N ILE A 377 37.49 5.29 1.60
CA ILE A 377 36.64 4.44 2.45
C ILE A 377 36.81 4.81 3.93
N SER A 378 35.68 4.87 4.65
CA SER A 378 35.66 5.00 6.11
C SER A 378 34.51 4.18 6.69
N ASN A 379 34.62 3.79 7.96
CA ASN A 379 33.59 3.06 8.67
C ASN A 379 33.26 3.70 10.03
N GLY A 380 32.00 3.57 10.44
CA GLY A 380 31.53 4.04 11.75
C GLY A 380 30.02 4.24 11.81
N PRO A 381 29.52 4.90 12.87
CA PRO A 381 28.10 5.16 13.03
C PRO A 381 27.60 6.23 12.06
N VAL A 382 26.41 6.01 11.52
CA VAL A 382 25.71 6.91 10.61
C VAL A 382 24.22 6.95 10.95
N MET A 383 23.59 8.07 10.63
CA MET A 383 22.15 8.24 10.65
C MET A 383 21.66 8.25 9.20
N ALA A 384 20.71 7.40 8.86
CA ALA A 384 20.05 7.41 7.57
C ALA A 384 18.63 7.98 7.71
N GLY A 385 18.09 8.53 6.63
CA GLY A 385 16.73 9.03 6.65
C GLY A 385 16.27 9.57 5.30
N VAL A 386 14.96 9.79 5.19
CA VAL A 386 14.35 10.42 4.01
C VAL A 386 14.07 11.88 4.33
N VAL A 387 14.64 12.77 3.53
CA VAL A 387 14.48 14.22 3.66
C VAL A 387 13.73 14.78 2.45
N GLY A 388 12.91 15.80 2.69
CA GLY A 388 12.14 16.49 1.65
C GLY A 388 10.69 15.99 1.56
N SER A 389 9.75 16.94 1.53
CA SER A 389 8.31 16.68 1.41
C SER A 389 7.85 16.52 -0.04
N TYR A 390 8.39 17.36 -0.94
CA TYR A 390 8.01 17.37 -2.36
C TYR A 390 8.92 16.48 -3.23
N LYS A 391 10.21 16.40 -2.88
CA LYS A 391 11.20 15.53 -3.52
C LYS A 391 11.87 14.72 -2.42
N PRO A 392 11.28 13.59 -2.00
CA PRO A 392 11.88 12.74 -0.99
C PRO A 392 13.20 12.19 -1.53
N HIS A 393 14.25 12.32 -0.73
CA HIS A 393 15.57 11.77 -1.04
C HIS A 393 16.09 11.04 0.19
N TYR A 394 16.50 9.79 -0.02
CA TYR A 394 17.21 9.03 1.00
C TYR A 394 18.68 9.46 1.01
N ASP A 395 19.22 9.78 2.18
CA ASP A 395 20.63 10.13 2.34
C ASP A 395 21.13 9.64 3.71
N ILE A 396 22.45 9.64 3.88
CA ILE A 396 23.12 9.24 5.12
C ILE A 396 24.01 10.36 5.65
N TRP A 397 24.00 10.55 6.96
CA TRP A 397 24.78 11.56 7.67
C TRP A 397 25.61 10.93 8.78
N GLY A 398 26.83 11.41 8.97
CA GLY A 398 27.66 10.96 10.07
C GLY A 398 29.11 11.32 9.91
N ASN A 399 29.89 11.08 10.97
CA ASN A 399 31.33 11.28 10.92
C ASN A 399 31.99 10.33 9.91
N ALA A 400 31.50 9.10 9.76
CA ALA A 400 32.03 8.14 8.78
C ALA A 400 31.89 8.66 7.33
N VAL A 401 30.72 9.21 6.98
CA VAL A 401 30.46 9.81 5.65
C VAL A 401 31.42 10.98 5.38
N ASN A 402 31.55 11.89 6.35
CA ASN A 402 32.47 13.03 6.24
C ASN A 402 33.93 12.56 6.08
N MET A 403 34.34 11.54 6.83
CA MET A 403 35.70 11.01 6.74
C MET A 403 35.96 10.31 5.40
N ALA A 404 35.02 9.50 4.90
CA ALA A 404 35.14 8.85 3.59
C ALA A 404 35.25 9.86 2.46
N SER A 405 34.41 10.90 2.45
CA SER A 405 34.49 12.01 1.49
C SER A 405 35.85 12.72 1.54
N ARG A 406 36.46 12.84 2.74
CA ARG A 406 37.78 13.45 2.90
C ARG A 406 38.88 12.53 2.37
N MET A 407 38.80 11.22 2.64
CA MET A 407 39.74 10.23 2.11
C MET A 407 39.73 10.20 0.59
N ASP A 408 38.57 10.38 -0.05
CA ASP A 408 38.52 10.58 -1.50
C ASP A 408 39.17 11.90 -1.88
N SER A 409 38.73 13.04 -1.31
CA SER A 409 39.24 14.36 -1.71
C SER A 409 40.76 14.52 -1.61
N THR A 410 41.40 13.89 -0.61
CA THR A 410 42.85 13.88 -0.40
C THR A 410 43.57 12.68 -1.04
N GLY A 411 42.81 11.78 -1.66
CA GLY A 411 43.31 10.57 -2.32
C GLY A 411 44.13 10.85 -3.57
N ILE A 412 44.89 9.83 -3.98
CA ILE A 412 45.64 9.79 -5.24
C ILE A 412 44.82 8.96 -6.24
N ALA A 413 44.87 9.31 -7.52
CA ALA A 413 44.20 8.55 -8.57
C ALA A 413 44.76 7.11 -8.63
N GLY A 414 43.91 6.15 -8.97
CA GLY A 414 44.28 4.73 -9.03
C GLY A 414 44.53 4.08 -7.66
N SER A 415 44.24 4.76 -6.55
CA SER A 415 44.49 4.25 -5.19
C SER A 415 43.26 4.31 -4.30
N ILE A 416 43.18 3.37 -3.35
CA ILE A 416 42.16 3.34 -2.30
C ILE A 416 42.75 3.88 -1.01
N GLN A 417 42.25 5.02 -0.54
CA GLN A 417 42.65 5.63 0.72
C GLN A 417 41.64 5.32 1.82
N VAL A 418 42.15 4.93 3.00
CA VAL A 418 41.33 4.54 4.15
C VAL A 418 41.78 5.23 5.44
N THR A 419 40.85 5.33 6.39
CA THR A 419 41.15 5.81 7.75
C THR A 419 41.88 4.74 8.58
N GLN A 420 42.59 5.14 9.63
CA GLN A 420 43.30 4.20 10.52
C GLN A 420 42.41 3.08 11.08
N ASN A 421 41.16 3.39 11.47
CA ASN A 421 40.25 2.38 12.01
C ASN A 421 39.89 1.33 10.94
N THR A 422 39.63 1.79 9.73
CA THR A 422 39.32 0.95 8.58
C THR A 422 40.53 0.09 8.18
N ALA A 423 41.75 0.65 8.19
CA ALA A 423 42.98 -0.10 7.94
C ALA A 423 43.19 -1.26 8.92
N LYS A 424 43.03 -1.01 10.23
CA LYS A 424 43.13 -2.07 11.27
C LYS A 424 42.14 -3.20 11.05
N ILE A 425 40.93 -2.88 10.59
CA ILE A 425 39.91 -3.88 10.27
C ILE A 425 40.36 -4.69 9.04
N LEU A 426 40.85 -4.04 7.99
CA LEU A 426 41.34 -4.71 6.78
C LEU A 426 42.56 -5.60 7.06
N GLU A 427 43.48 -5.15 7.92
CA GLU A 427 44.62 -5.94 8.39
C GLU A 427 44.17 -7.24 9.07
N SER A 428 43.06 -7.21 9.82
CA SER A 428 42.47 -8.43 10.41
C SER A 428 41.90 -9.41 9.38
N TYR A 429 41.59 -8.95 8.16
CA TYR A 429 41.24 -9.79 7.00
C TYR A 429 42.45 -10.14 6.14
N ASN A 430 43.65 -10.00 6.69
CA ASN A 430 44.91 -10.26 6.03
C ASN A 430 45.13 -9.36 4.79
N VAL A 431 44.61 -8.13 4.78
CA VAL A 431 44.83 -7.16 3.70
C VAL A 431 45.94 -6.18 4.10
N LYS A 432 47.00 -6.09 3.29
CA LYS A 432 48.13 -5.20 3.54
C LYS A 432 47.74 -3.74 3.29
N CYS A 433 47.94 -2.90 4.30
CA CYS A 433 47.75 -1.45 4.22
C CYS A 433 49.09 -0.74 4.45
N THR A 434 49.44 0.20 3.58
CA THR A 434 50.65 1.03 3.74
C THR A 434 50.32 2.35 4.40
N TYR A 435 51.12 2.74 5.38
CA TYR A 435 50.96 4.03 6.03
C TYR A 435 51.35 5.16 5.08
N ARG A 436 50.39 6.05 4.76
CA ARG A 436 50.62 7.21 3.88
C ARG A 436 51.32 8.34 4.62
N GLY A 437 50.93 8.58 5.88
CA GLY A 437 51.32 9.76 6.64
C GLY A 437 50.13 10.48 7.29
N LEU A 438 50.46 11.63 7.88
CA LEU A 438 49.50 12.53 8.52
C LEU A 438 48.84 13.45 7.50
N THR A 439 47.60 13.13 7.13
CA THR A 439 46.81 13.95 6.19
C THR A 439 45.97 14.96 6.96
N PHE A 440 45.95 16.22 6.52
CA PHE A 440 45.10 17.25 7.12
C PHE A 440 43.63 17.05 6.72
N VAL A 441 42.76 16.90 7.72
CA VAL A 441 41.31 16.78 7.54
C VAL A 441 40.61 17.91 8.28
N LYS A 442 39.82 18.69 7.53
CA LYS A 442 39.05 19.81 8.06
C LYS A 442 38.15 19.36 9.23
N GLY A 443 38.31 20.00 10.39
CA GLY A 443 37.55 19.72 11.60
C GLY A 443 38.12 18.62 12.51
N ARG A 444 39.10 17.82 12.04
CA ARG A 444 39.80 16.81 12.84
C ARG A 444 41.30 17.10 13.01
N GLY A 445 41.87 17.96 12.18
CA GLY A 445 43.32 18.23 12.16
C GLY A 445 44.08 17.17 11.36
N HIS A 446 45.33 16.94 11.71
CA HIS A 446 46.14 15.90 11.08
C HIS A 446 45.78 14.52 11.62
N ILE A 447 45.40 13.62 10.71
CA ILE A 447 45.05 12.24 11.07
C ILE A 447 45.94 11.25 10.31
N PRO A 448 46.29 10.10 10.92
CA PRO A 448 47.00 9.03 10.23
C PRO A 448 46.10 8.40 9.16
N THR A 449 46.63 8.30 7.94
CA THR A 449 45.93 7.74 6.78
C THR A 449 46.74 6.62 6.14
N TYR A 450 46.04 5.71 5.48
CA TYR A 450 46.63 4.50 4.91
C TYR A 450 46.13 4.31 3.48
N PHE A 451 46.96 3.70 2.64
CA PHE A 451 46.56 3.17 1.35
C PHE A 451 46.39 1.66 1.45
N VAL A 452 45.39 1.13 0.75
CA VAL A 452 45.26 -0.32 0.57
C VAL A 452 46.24 -0.73 -0.53
N ASN A 453 47.04 -1.75 -0.27
CA ASN A 453 47.94 -2.27 -1.30
C ASN A 453 47.15 -3.15 -2.26
N VAL A 454 47.31 -2.86 -3.54
CA VAL A 454 46.61 -3.53 -4.63
C VAL A 454 47.66 -4.04 -5.62
N ASP A 455 47.55 -5.30 -6.07
CA ASP A 455 48.42 -5.91 -7.08
C ASP A 455 48.08 -5.40 -8.49
N GLU A 456 48.93 -5.68 -9.49
CA GLU A 456 48.72 -5.26 -10.91
C GLU A 456 47.42 -5.81 -11.53
N SER A 457 46.91 -6.92 -10.99
CA SER A 457 45.60 -7.55 -11.30
C SER A 457 44.43 -6.99 -10.48
N LEU A 458 44.65 -5.91 -9.74
CA LEU A 458 43.67 -5.25 -8.88
C LEU A 458 43.11 -6.13 -7.74
N HIS A 459 43.87 -7.13 -7.28
CA HIS A 459 43.57 -7.88 -6.06
C HIS A 459 44.21 -7.22 -4.83
N SER A 460 43.57 -7.35 -3.67
CA SER A 460 44.16 -6.90 -2.40
C SER A 460 45.38 -7.76 -2.04
N VAL A 461 46.52 -7.13 -1.80
CA VAL A 461 47.74 -7.84 -1.39
C VAL A 461 47.56 -8.41 0.02
N LYS A 462 47.80 -9.72 0.18
CA LYS A 462 47.72 -10.36 1.50
C LYS A 462 48.99 -10.15 2.34
N ILE A 463 48.87 -10.04 3.67
CA ILE A 463 50.04 -10.02 4.56
C ILE A 463 50.63 -11.44 4.54
N ARG A 464 51.90 -11.57 4.14
CA ARG A 464 52.65 -12.83 4.27
C ARG A 464 53.04 -12.97 5.73
N GLU A 465 52.66 -14.07 6.36
CA GLU A 465 53.24 -14.48 7.64
C GLU A 465 54.69 -14.90 7.35
N GLU A 466 55.66 -14.12 7.82
CA GLU A 466 57.06 -14.55 7.85
C GLU A 466 57.25 -15.41 9.09
N ASP A 467 57.19 -16.73 8.92
CA ASP A 467 57.86 -17.68 9.81
C ASP A 467 58.50 -18.80 8.96
N ASP A 468 59.81 -18.93 9.20
CA ASP A 468 60.74 -20.01 8.89
C ASP A 468 61.30 -20.27 7.49
N VAL A 469 62.62 -20.49 7.56
CA VAL A 469 63.64 -20.69 6.54
C VAL A 469 63.60 -22.14 6.01
N ASP A 470 63.99 -22.28 4.74
CA ASP A 470 64.29 -23.49 3.95
C ASP A 470 63.15 -24.19 3.18
N GLY A 471 63.34 -24.31 1.86
CA GLY A 471 62.83 -25.45 1.08
C GLY A 471 61.90 -25.12 -0.10
N GLU A 472 62.48 -25.13 -1.30
CA GLU A 472 61.93 -25.52 -2.61
C GLU A 472 60.40 -25.62 -2.85
N THR A 473 60.01 -24.93 -3.92
CA THR A 473 59.07 -25.36 -4.98
C THR A 473 57.62 -25.65 -4.58
N THR A 474 56.72 -24.73 -4.92
CA THR A 474 55.59 -25.01 -5.82
C THR A 474 55.00 -23.70 -6.34
N SER A 475 55.33 -23.36 -7.58
CA SER A 475 54.51 -22.49 -8.42
C SER A 475 53.23 -23.25 -8.75
N ASN A 476 52.08 -22.77 -8.26
CA ASN A 476 50.75 -22.92 -8.85
C ASN A 476 49.77 -22.09 -8.02
N LEU A 477 49.58 -20.84 -8.43
CA LEU A 477 48.37 -20.10 -8.15
C LEU A 477 47.76 -19.75 -9.50
N ASP A 478 46.47 -20.05 -9.58
CA ASP A 478 45.64 -20.09 -10.77
C ASP A 478 45.75 -18.78 -11.57
N ASN A 479 46.37 -18.89 -12.75
CA ASN A 479 46.20 -17.93 -13.82
C ASN A 479 44.77 -18.06 -14.35
N GLU A 480 43.80 -17.49 -13.63
CA GLU A 480 42.60 -16.99 -14.30
C GLU A 480 42.99 -15.70 -15.00
N SER A 481 43.43 -15.86 -16.26
CA SER A 481 43.54 -14.76 -17.22
C SER A 481 42.20 -14.04 -17.27
N PHE A 482 42.17 -12.84 -16.71
CA PHE A 482 41.05 -11.92 -16.85
C PHE A 482 40.97 -11.52 -18.32
N SER A 483 39.99 -12.06 -19.06
CA SER A 483 39.58 -11.48 -20.34
C SER A 483 38.66 -10.32 -20.01
N CYS A 484 38.99 -9.13 -20.53
CA CYS A 484 37.98 -8.08 -20.69
C CYS A 484 36.82 -8.64 -21.52
#